data_AF-A0A401U222-F1
#
_entry.id   AF-A0A401U222-F1
#
_cell.length_a   1.000
_cell.length_b   1.000
_cell.length_c   1.000
_cell.angle_alpha   90.00
_cell.angle_beta   90.00
_cell.angle_gamma   90.00
#
_symmetry.space_group_name_H-M   'P 1'
#
loop_
_entity.id
_entity.type
_entity.pdbx_description
1 polymer ?
#
loop_
_entity_poly.entity_id
_entity_poly.type
_entity_poly.pdbx_seq_one_letter_code
_entity_poly.pdbx_strand_id
1 'polypeptide(L)' 'MAGAGPSPGPGPGPALWYHRDLSRAAAEELLARAGRDGSFLVRDSESVSGAYALCVL' A
#
# COMPACT_ATOMS: atom_id res chain seq x y z
N MET A 1 -33.57 13.90 -11.49
CA MET A 1 -32.69 12.77 -11.91
C MET A 1 -31.80 12.48 -10.71
N ALA A 2 -32.02 11.35 -10.03
CA ALA A 2 -31.44 11.03 -8.73
C ALA A 2 -29.92 10.79 -8.82
N GLY A 3 -29.25 11.04 -7.69
CA GLY A 3 -27.81 11.22 -7.58
C GLY A 3 -26.94 10.08 -8.07
N ALA A 4 -25.73 10.46 -8.50
CA ALA A 4 -24.61 9.55 -8.61
C ALA A 4 -24.38 8.89 -7.23
N GLY A 5 -24.75 7.63 -7.10
CA GLY A 5 -24.34 6.82 -5.95
C GLY A 5 -22.80 6.77 -5.89
N PRO A 6 -22.20 6.72 -4.68
CA PRO A 6 -20.76 6.54 -4.59
C PRO A 6 -20.39 5.24 -5.29
N SER A 7 -19.55 5.34 -6.31
CA SER A 7 -18.92 4.19 -6.96
C SER A 7 -18.37 3.27 -5.86
N PRO A 8 -18.63 1.95 -5.88
CA PRO A 8 -18.00 1.04 -4.94
C PRO A 8 -16.50 1.19 -5.14
N GLY A 9 -15.83 1.79 -4.16
CA GLY A 9 -14.37 1.83 -4.12
C GLY A 9 -13.84 0.40 -4.22
N PRO A 10 -12.60 0.21 -4.70
CA PRO A 10 -12.02 -1.12 -4.85
C PRO A 10 -12.22 -1.88 -3.53
N GLY A 11 -12.96 -3.00 -3.61
CA GLY A 11 -13.24 -3.84 -2.45
C GLY A 11 -11.94 -4.29 -1.79
N PRO A 12 -11.98 -4.77 -0.53
CA PRO A 12 -10.81 -5.28 0.16
C PRO A 12 -10.33 -6.54 -0.56
N GLY A 13 -9.49 -6.34 -1.58
CA GLY A 13 -8.64 -7.37 -2.14
C GLY A 13 -7.78 -7.97 -1.02
N PRO A 14 -7.17 -9.15 -1.26
CA PRO A 14 -6.36 -9.84 -0.26
C PRO A 14 -5.41 -8.84 0.40
N ALA A 15 -5.21 -8.97 1.70
CA ALA A 15 -4.41 -8.09 2.53
C ALA A 15 -2.97 -7.90 1.98
N LEU A 16 -2.83 -6.98 1.02
CA LEU A 16 -1.60 -6.62 0.29
C LEU A 16 -0.78 -5.58 1.06
N TRP A 17 -0.95 -5.50 2.38
CA TRP A 17 -0.27 -4.51 3.21
C TRP A 17 1.07 -5.02 3.74
N TYR A 18 1.40 -6.31 3.65
CA TYR A 18 2.69 -6.84 4.08
C TYR A 18 3.45 -7.52 2.94
N HIS A 19 4.70 -7.11 2.74
CA HIS A 19 5.57 -7.63 1.70
C HIS A 19 6.95 -7.96 2.27
N ARG A 20 7.28 -9.25 2.40
CA ARG A 20 8.58 -9.69 2.95
C ARG A 20 9.77 -9.29 2.07
N ASP A 21 9.57 -9.32 0.76
CA ASP A 21 10.65 -9.12 -0.22
C ASP A 21 10.28 -7.94 -1.14
N LEU A 22 10.15 -6.76 -0.52
CA LEU A 22 9.83 -5.54 -1.25
C LEU A 22 10.92 -4.51 -0.99
N SER A 23 11.54 -4.06 -2.07
CA SER A 23 12.52 -2.99 -2.02
C SER A 23 11.83 -1.66 -1.71
N ARG A 24 12.60 -0.71 -1.18
CA ARG A 24 12.10 0.65 -0.95
C ARG A 24 11.51 1.28 -2.21
N ALA A 25 12.20 1.14 -3.34
CA ALA A 25 11.75 1.72 -4.61
C ALA A 25 10.42 1.10 -5.09
N ALA A 26 10.26 -0.22 -4.94
CA ALA A 26 9.02 -0.89 -5.30
C ALA A 26 7.86 -0.48 -4.38
N ALA A 27 8.14 -0.25 -3.08
CA ALA A 27 7.16 0.29 -2.15
C ALA A 27 6.69 1.70 -2.55
N GLU A 28 7.63 2.60 -2.85
CA GLU A 28 7.34 3.96 -3.30
C GLU A 28 6.51 3.95 -4.60
N GLU A 29 6.83 3.06 -5.55
CA GLU A 29 6.07 2.93 -6.80
C GLU A 29 4.66 2.34 -6.61
N LEU A 30 4.50 1.36 -5.73
CA LEU A 30 3.18 0.80 -5.39
C LEU A 30 2.28 1.85 -4.74
N LEU A 31 2.83 2.60 -3.79
CA LEU A 31 2.14 3.69 -3.13
C LEU A 31 1.77 4.77 -4.16
N ALA A 32 2.73 5.23 -4.97
CA ALA A 32 2.50 6.22 -6.01
C ALA A 32 1.41 5.77 -7.02
N ARG A 33 1.39 4.48 -7.38
CA ARG A 33 0.39 3.89 -8.27
C ARG A 33 -0.98 3.73 -7.60
N ALA A 34 -1.02 3.51 -6.28
CA ALA A 34 -2.27 3.49 -5.52
C ALA A 34 -2.91 4.89 -5.48
N GLY A 35 -2.09 5.96 -5.47
CA GLY A 35 -2.54 7.34 -5.65
C GLY A 35 -3.61 7.79 -4.66
N ARG A 36 -3.62 7.19 -3.47
CA ARG A 36 -4.64 7.37 -2.44
C ARG A 36 -3.96 7.71 -1.13
N ASP A 37 -4.27 8.88 -0.59
CA ASP A 37 -3.81 9.33 0.73
C ASP A 37 -4.17 8.31 1.82
N GLY A 38 -3.20 7.97 2.67
CA GLY A 38 -3.35 6.94 3.69
C GLY A 38 -3.16 5.51 3.18
N SER A 39 -2.70 5.33 1.93
CA SER A 39 -2.18 4.04 1.49
C SER A 39 -0.91 3.72 2.25
N PHE A 40 -0.82 2.50 2.77
CA PHE A 40 0.34 2.03 3.52
C PHE A 40 0.68 0.59 3.16
N LEU A 41 1.95 0.27 3.35
CA LEU A 41 2.44 -1.10 3.31
C LEU A 41 3.62 -1.24 4.27
N VAL A 42 3.84 -2.46 4.72
CA VAL A 42 4.91 -2.88 5.62
C VAL A 42 5.80 -3.82 4.83
N ARG A 43 7.10 -3.61 4.92
CA ARG A 43 8.11 -4.47 4.30
C ARG A 43 9.17 -4.91 5.30
N ASP A 44 9.90 -5.98 4.99
CA ASP A 44 11.10 -6.33 5.75
C ASP A 44 12.20 -5.28 5.52
N SER A 45 13.00 -5.01 6.55
CA SER A 45 14.07 -4.02 6.47
C SER A 45 15.33 -4.65 5.88
N GLU A 46 15.65 -4.25 4.65
CA GLU A 46 16.88 -4.69 3.97
C GLU A 46 18.17 -4.33 4.74
N SER A 47 18.12 -3.31 5.61
CA SER A 47 19.27 -2.87 6.40
C SER A 47 19.38 -3.52 7.77
N VAL A 48 18.27 -4.01 8.33
CA VAL A 48 18.25 -4.55 9.70
C VAL A 48 17.43 -5.84 9.71
N SER A 49 18.12 -6.96 9.80
CA SER A 49 17.50 -8.28 9.87
C SER A 49 16.53 -8.37 11.05
N GLY A 50 15.27 -8.72 10.78
CA GLY A 50 14.21 -8.80 11.78
C GLY A 50 13.53 -7.47 12.12
N ALA A 51 13.87 -6.38 11.45
CA ALA A 51 13.12 -5.13 11.54
C ALA A 51 12.15 -4.98 10.37
N TYR A 52 11.10 -4.18 10.58
CA TYR A 52 10.11 -3.86 9.56
C TYR A 52 10.17 -2.39 9.20
N ALA A 53 10.00 -2.07 7.93
CA ALA A 53 9.86 -0.71 7.44
C ALA A 53 8.39 -0.46 7.06
N LEU A 54 7.80 0.56 7.65
CA LEU A 54 6.49 1.08 7.28
C LEU A 54 6.66 2.13 6.19
N CYS A 55 5.99 1.93 5.05
CA CYS A 55 5.95 2.86 3.94
C CYS A 55 4.52 3.41 3.81
N VAL A 56 4.37 4.72 3.82
CA VAL A 56 3.09 5.45 3.74
C VAL A 56 3.17 6.52 2.67
N LEU A 57 2.05 6.82 2.02
CA LEU A 57 1.90 7.95 1.09
C LEU A 57 1.23 9.15 1.75
#